data_AF-A0A8S1H077-F1
#
_entry.id   AF-A0A8S1H077-F1
#
_cell.length_a   1.000
_cell.length_b   1.000
_cell.length_c   1.000
_cell.angle_alpha   90.00
_cell.angle_beta   90.00
_cell.angle_gamma   90.00
#
_symmetry.space_group_name_H-M   'P 1'
#
loop_
_entity.id
_entity.type
_entity.pdbx_description
1 polymer ?
#
loop_
_entity_poly.entity_id
_entity_poly.type
_entity_poly.pdbx_seq_one_letter_code
_entity_poly.pdbx_strand_id
1 'polypeptide(L)'
;MDRWVCWEYLQNKSISSICLPLTHYLKKKLRWAQQTRRLWAAEPHLTDVYCKPRRLLVAIFKLGEKLRKIDSASRSFLAILTRSAVSVVIFNDLLVINENKNVNSHALKLVWLERIDDDSSVTAKILTPEVDYELVFVDDEAWREFQTACGAWRDTIEASPNLETAKRRKAEHFFSPYCRSVGLGGAHYDGEWKMGRLHGRGTLTLANGKITKGWFRNDVAHGFCIVMQPKSVPSNNVFSVFYYQTPSADESINYDVFRGVFENGELNSLTQIRYAGERERQSGP
;
A
#
# COMPACT_ATOMS: atom_id res chain seq x y z
N MET A 1 9.89 -27.23 -7.74
CA MET A 1 9.28 -28.23 -6.84
C MET A 1 8.63 -27.62 -5.59
N ASP A 2 8.55 -26.29 -5.42
CA ASP A 2 7.94 -25.65 -4.23
C ASP A 2 6.50 -25.12 -4.42
N ARG A 3 5.64 -25.85 -5.15
CA ARG A 3 4.23 -25.41 -5.37
C ARG A 3 3.19 -26.08 -4.46
N TRP A 4 3.59 -27.02 -3.60
CA TRP A 4 2.64 -27.95 -2.95
C TRP A 4 2.82 -28.17 -1.45
N VAL A 5 3.85 -27.57 -0.84
CA VAL A 5 4.24 -27.87 0.55
C VAL A 5 3.16 -27.53 1.57
N CYS A 6 2.38 -26.45 1.39
CA CYS A 6 1.32 -26.10 2.34
C CYS A 6 0.11 -27.04 2.29
N TRP A 7 -0.20 -27.67 1.16
CA TRP A 7 -1.40 -28.49 1.00
C TRP A 7 -1.20 -29.92 1.52
N GLU A 8 -0.09 -30.56 1.13
CA GLU A 8 0.27 -31.90 1.61
C GLU A 8 0.58 -31.90 3.11
N TYR A 9 1.23 -30.85 3.62
CA TYR A 9 1.51 -30.70 5.05
C TYR A 9 0.23 -30.59 5.91
N LEU A 10 -0.84 -29.99 5.37
CA LEU A 10 -2.12 -29.84 6.07
C LEU A 10 -3.02 -31.08 5.97
N GLN A 11 -2.88 -31.91 4.93
CA GLN A 11 -3.59 -33.19 4.83
C GLN A 11 -3.00 -34.27 5.75
N ASN A 12 -1.68 -34.30 5.94
CA ASN A 12 -0.99 -35.39 6.64
C ASN A 12 -1.05 -35.34 8.17
N LYS A 13 -1.55 -34.26 8.79
CA LYS A 13 -1.80 -34.25 10.23
C LYS A 13 -3.25 -34.64 10.49
N SER A 14 -3.44 -35.85 11.02
CA SER A 14 -4.68 -36.26 11.66
C SER A 14 -5.13 -35.15 12.63
N ILE A 15 -6.21 -34.45 12.28
CA ILE A 15 -6.76 -33.30 13.03
C ILE A 15 -7.35 -33.79 14.38
N SER A 16 -7.40 -35.10 14.62
CA SER A 16 -8.10 -35.71 15.75
C SER A 16 -7.40 -35.66 17.11
N SER A 17 -6.13 -35.24 17.22
CA SER A 17 -5.38 -35.27 18.50
C SER A 17 -4.83 -33.92 19.00
N ILE A 18 -5.33 -32.79 18.49
CA ILE A 18 -4.76 -31.47 18.75
C ILE A 18 -5.79 -30.54 19.44
N CYS A 19 -5.33 -29.68 20.35
CA CYS A 19 -6.15 -28.73 21.12
C CYS A 19 -7.11 -27.89 20.22
N LEU A 20 -8.34 -27.67 20.69
CA LEU A 20 -9.46 -27.05 19.95
C LEU A 20 -9.14 -25.72 19.22
N PRO A 21 -8.34 -24.79 19.78
CA PRO A 21 -7.98 -23.55 19.08
C PRO A 21 -7.12 -23.80 17.83
N LEU A 22 -6.19 -24.75 17.92
CA LEU A 22 -5.29 -25.09 16.82
C LEU A 22 -6.04 -25.87 15.72
N THR A 23 -6.99 -26.74 16.08
CA THR A 23 -7.86 -27.39 15.08
C THR A 23 -8.78 -26.41 14.37
N HIS A 24 -9.34 -25.41 15.07
CA HIS A 24 -10.11 -24.34 14.44
C HIS A 24 -9.26 -23.51 13.48
N TYR A 25 -8.04 -23.14 13.89
CA TYR A 25 -7.07 -22.43 13.05
C TYR A 25 -6.70 -23.21 11.78
N LEU A 26 -6.39 -24.50 11.92
CA LEU A 26 -6.03 -25.36 10.78
C LEU A 26 -7.20 -25.56 9.82
N LYS A 27 -8.42 -25.76 10.33
CA LYS A 27 -9.64 -25.83 9.50
C LYS A 27 -9.88 -24.53 8.74
N LYS A 28 -9.63 -23.37 9.36
CA LYS A 28 -9.73 -22.06 8.70
C LYS A 28 -8.71 -21.94 7.56
N LYS A 29 -7.43 -22.26 7.81
CA LYS A 29 -6.38 -22.26 6.77
C LYS A 29 -6.66 -23.23 5.63
N LEU A 30 -7.20 -24.42 5.93
CA LEU A 30 -7.57 -25.40 4.90
C LEU A 30 -8.66 -24.87 3.97
N ARG A 31 -9.70 -24.21 4.53
CA ARG A 31 -10.75 -23.57 3.73
C ARG A 31 -10.17 -22.51 2.78
N TRP A 32 -9.31 -21.64 3.28
CA TRP A 32 -8.62 -20.63 2.46
C TRP A 32 -7.77 -21.27 1.36
N ALA A 33 -7.02 -22.34 1.66
CA ALA A 33 -6.22 -23.05 0.66
C ALA A 33 -7.09 -23.69 -0.44
N GLN A 34 -8.23 -24.28 -0.09
CA GLN A 34 -9.17 -24.86 -1.06
C GLN A 34 -9.78 -23.79 -1.97
N GLN A 35 -10.19 -22.64 -1.41
CA GLN A 35 -10.70 -21.51 -2.19
C GLN A 35 -9.62 -20.94 -3.12
N THR A 36 -8.39 -20.80 -2.62
CA THR A 36 -7.23 -20.34 -3.40
C THR A 36 -6.99 -21.24 -4.62
N ARG A 37 -7.05 -22.56 -4.43
CA ARG A 37 -6.91 -23.53 -5.55
C ARG A 37 -8.00 -23.37 -6.60
N ARG A 38 -9.26 -23.14 -6.19
CA ARG A 38 -10.37 -22.89 -7.12
C ARG A 38 -10.19 -21.59 -7.89
N LEU A 39 -9.70 -20.54 -7.23
CA LEU A 39 -9.39 -19.27 -7.90
C LEU A 39 -8.32 -19.45 -8.99
N TRP A 40 -7.21 -20.13 -8.70
CA TRP A 40 -6.17 -20.36 -9.71
C TRP A 40 -6.64 -21.16 -10.92
N ALA A 41 -7.59 -22.08 -10.72
CA ALA A 41 -8.23 -22.80 -11.82
C ALA A 41 -9.17 -21.89 -12.65
N ALA A 42 -9.87 -20.96 -12.00
CA ALA A 42 -10.83 -20.07 -12.65
C ALA A 42 -10.19 -18.85 -13.32
N GLU A 43 -9.10 -18.32 -12.76
CA GLU A 43 -8.42 -17.10 -13.20
C GLU A 43 -6.91 -17.34 -13.43
N PRO A 44 -6.52 -18.04 -14.52
CA PRO A 44 -5.13 -18.39 -14.79
C PRO A 44 -4.22 -17.17 -14.88
N HIS A 45 -4.73 -16.04 -15.39
CA HIS A 45 -3.99 -14.79 -15.55
C HIS A 45 -3.49 -14.17 -14.23
N LEU A 46 -4.10 -14.51 -13.08
CA LEU A 46 -3.64 -14.10 -11.77
C LEU A 46 -2.59 -15.07 -11.19
N THR A 47 -2.52 -16.30 -11.71
CA THR A 47 -1.71 -17.38 -11.12
C THR A 47 -0.22 -17.08 -11.23
N ASP A 48 0.25 -16.65 -12.38
CA ASP A 48 1.69 -16.45 -12.61
C ASP A 48 2.28 -15.33 -11.74
N VAL A 49 1.47 -14.32 -11.41
CA VAL A 49 1.91 -13.14 -10.65
C VAL A 49 1.67 -13.33 -9.14
N TYR A 50 0.51 -13.85 -8.77
CA TYR A 50 0.05 -13.84 -7.38
C TYR A 50 0.16 -15.18 -6.67
N CYS A 51 0.39 -16.30 -7.37
CA CYS A 51 0.54 -17.61 -6.73
C CYS A 51 1.86 -17.71 -5.96
N LYS A 52 1.83 -17.34 -4.69
CA LYS A 52 2.95 -17.46 -3.74
C LYS A 52 2.60 -18.48 -2.65
N PRO A 53 3.56 -19.28 -2.14
CA PRO A 53 3.27 -20.35 -1.16
C PRO A 53 2.59 -19.89 0.14
N ARG A 54 2.81 -18.62 0.54
CA ARG A 54 2.24 -18.02 1.76
C ARG A 54 0.98 -17.20 1.50
N ARG A 55 0.60 -17.01 0.24
CA ARG A 55 -0.56 -16.21 -0.14
C ARG A 55 -1.80 -17.08 -0.20
N LEU A 56 -2.77 -16.75 0.65
CA LEU A 56 -4.03 -17.46 0.76
C LEU A 56 -5.17 -16.49 0.46
N LEU A 57 -6.10 -16.94 -0.37
CA LEU A 57 -7.34 -16.25 -0.65
C LEU A 57 -8.22 -16.27 0.60
N VAL A 58 -8.69 -15.09 0.99
CA VAL A 58 -9.62 -14.88 2.10
C VAL A 58 -11.04 -14.72 1.56
N ALA A 59 -11.24 -13.88 0.54
CA ALA A 59 -12.55 -13.62 -0.06
C ALA A 59 -12.45 -13.04 -1.48
N ILE A 60 -13.56 -13.14 -2.24
CA ILE A 60 -13.72 -12.51 -3.56
C ILE A 60 -15.08 -11.82 -3.57
N PHE A 61 -15.11 -10.57 -4.04
CA PHE A 61 -16.32 -9.79 -4.25
C PHE A 61 -16.40 -9.42 -5.72
N LYS A 62 -17.46 -9.85 -6.40
CA LYS A 62 -17.69 -9.56 -7.81
C LYS A 62 -18.76 -8.50 -7.99
N LEU A 63 -18.57 -7.65 -9.02
CA LEU A 63 -19.59 -6.71 -9.47
C LEU A 63 -20.82 -7.47 -9.98
N GLY A 64 -22.01 -7.03 -9.57
CA GLY A 64 -23.29 -7.67 -9.88
C GLY A 64 -23.69 -8.81 -8.94
N GLU A 65 -22.78 -9.31 -8.09
CA GLU A 65 -23.11 -10.31 -7.05
C GLU A 65 -23.19 -9.64 -5.67
N LYS A 66 -22.05 -9.14 -5.17
CA LYS A 66 -21.93 -8.50 -3.84
C LYS A 66 -21.64 -7.01 -3.91
N LEU A 67 -21.20 -6.53 -5.08
CA LEU A 67 -20.89 -5.13 -5.34
C LEU A 67 -21.84 -4.58 -6.40
N ARG A 68 -22.42 -3.40 -6.14
CA ARG A 68 -23.22 -2.64 -7.11
C ARG A 68 -22.34 -1.78 -7.99
N LYS A 69 -21.30 -1.18 -7.42
CA LYS A 69 -20.39 -0.26 -8.10
C LYS A 69 -18.99 -0.39 -7.51
N ILE A 70 -18.00 -0.27 -8.38
CA ILE A 70 -16.62 0.02 -8.01
C ILE A 70 -16.24 1.28 -8.76
N ASP A 71 -15.98 2.35 -8.04
CA ASP A 71 -15.38 3.54 -8.61
C ASP A 71 -13.93 3.64 -8.15
N SER A 72 -13.10 4.23 -9.01
CA SER A 72 -11.87 4.84 -8.53
C SER A 72 -12.11 6.33 -8.66
N ALA A 73 -11.65 7.15 -7.73
CA ALA A 73 -11.72 8.63 -7.84
C ALA A 73 -10.99 9.21 -9.09
N SER A 74 -10.55 8.31 -9.97
CA SER A 74 -9.62 8.43 -11.06
C SER A 74 -10.18 7.93 -12.40
N ARG A 75 -11.47 7.57 -12.53
CA ARG A 75 -12.05 7.13 -13.81
C ARG A 75 -13.07 8.07 -14.44
N SER A 76 -12.88 8.20 -15.75
CA SER A 76 -13.74 8.83 -16.74
C SER A 76 -14.92 7.94 -17.12
N PHE A 77 -16.03 8.59 -17.45
CA PHE A 77 -17.39 8.07 -17.73
C PHE A 77 -17.47 6.84 -18.68
N LEU A 78 -16.44 6.54 -19.48
CA LEU A 78 -16.46 5.50 -20.52
C LEU A 78 -16.32 4.05 -20.02
N ALA A 79 -15.91 3.83 -18.76
CA ALA A 79 -15.81 2.47 -18.20
C ALA A 79 -17.17 1.77 -17.97
N ILE A 80 -18.27 2.55 -17.98
CA ILE A 80 -19.65 2.13 -17.70
C ILE A 80 -20.21 1.17 -18.78
N LEU A 81 -19.62 1.13 -19.98
CA LEU A 81 -20.22 0.47 -21.15
C LEU A 81 -19.75 -0.98 -21.41
N THR A 82 -18.78 -1.51 -20.64
CA THR A 82 -18.26 -2.87 -20.89
C THR A 82 -18.73 -3.86 -19.81
N ARG A 83 -19.41 -4.94 -20.22
CA ARG A 83 -19.79 -6.11 -19.39
C ARG A 83 -18.57 -6.94 -18.98
N SER A 84 -17.59 -6.30 -18.38
CA SER A 84 -16.32 -6.92 -18.04
C SER A 84 -16.30 -7.33 -16.57
N ALA A 85 -15.63 -8.45 -16.25
CA ALA A 85 -15.56 -9.00 -14.91
C ALA A 85 -14.70 -8.11 -13.99
N VAL A 86 -15.35 -7.21 -13.26
CA VAL A 86 -14.73 -6.42 -12.20
C VAL A 86 -14.84 -7.17 -10.87
N SER A 87 -13.72 -7.36 -10.17
CA SER A 87 -13.72 -8.04 -8.88
C SER A 87 -12.67 -7.51 -7.91
N VAL A 88 -12.99 -7.61 -6.62
CA VAL A 88 -12.07 -7.36 -5.51
C VAL A 88 -11.68 -8.70 -4.92
N VAL A 89 -10.39 -9.00 -4.98
CA VAL A 89 -9.79 -10.24 -4.49
C VAL A 89 -8.96 -9.90 -3.26
N ILE A 90 -9.27 -10.56 -2.14
CA ILE A 90 -8.69 -10.30 -0.83
C ILE A 90 -7.83 -11.50 -0.47
N PHE A 91 -6.51 -11.30 -0.44
CA PHE A 91 -5.56 -12.28 0.09
C PHE A 91 -5.19 -11.95 1.54
N ASN A 92 -4.48 -12.85 2.23
CA ASN A 92 -3.99 -12.61 3.58
C ASN A 92 -2.90 -11.52 3.68
N ASP A 93 -2.24 -11.15 2.57
CA ASP A 93 -1.15 -10.17 2.50
C ASP A 93 -1.38 -9.05 1.47
N LEU A 94 -2.38 -9.19 0.59
CA LEU A 94 -2.57 -8.35 -0.58
C LEU A 94 -4.06 -8.11 -0.89
N LEU A 95 -4.42 -6.88 -1.23
CA LEU A 95 -5.70 -6.54 -1.86
C LEU A 95 -5.48 -6.40 -3.35
N VAL A 96 -6.32 -7.04 -4.17
CA VAL A 96 -6.24 -6.97 -5.62
C VAL A 96 -7.57 -6.50 -6.18
N ILE A 97 -7.54 -5.45 -6.99
CA ILE A 97 -8.70 -4.92 -7.70
C ILE A 97 -8.48 -5.23 -9.18
N ASN A 98 -9.29 -6.14 -9.71
CA ASN A 98 -9.27 -6.52 -11.11
C ASN A 98 -10.33 -5.73 -11.86
N GLU A 99 -9.90 -4.82 -12.72
CA GLU A 99 -10.74 -4.03 -13.61
C GLU A 99 -10.44 -4.43 -15.05
N ASN A 100 -11.17 -5.41 -15.59
CA ASN A 100 -11.11 -5.75 -17.02
C ASN A 100 -9.71 -6.18 -17.47
N LYS A 101 -9.06 -7.06 -16.69
CA LYS A 101 -7.66 -7.51 -16.85
C LYS A 101 -6.60 -6.46 -16.52
N ASN A 102 -7.00 -5.24 -16.16
CA ASN A 102 -6.10 -4.32 -15.48
C ASN A 102 -6.13 -4.62 -14.00
N VAL A 103 -5.05 -5.21 -13.49
CA VAL A 103 -5.00 -5.70 -12.12
C VAL A 103 -4.16 -4.74 -11.29
N ASN A 104 -4.81 -4.03 -10.37
CA ASN A 104 -4.15 -3.18 -9.39
C ASN A 104 -3.98 -3.95 -8.08
N SER A 105 -2.76 -4.01 -7.56
CA SER A 105 -2.44 -4.74 -6.34
C SER A 105 -1.90 -3.82 -5.26
N HIS A 106 -2.44 -3.94 -4.06
CA HIS A 106 -2.18 -3.05 -2.94
C HIS A 106 -1.78 -3.85 -1.71
N ALA A 107 -0.60 -3.57 -1.18
CA ALA A 107 -0.13 -4.22 0.05
C ALA A 107 -1.02 -3.80 1.22
N LEU A 108 -1.56 -4.76 1.97
CA LEU A 108 -2.57 -4.50 2.99
C LEU A 108 -2.11 -3.57 4.12
N LYS A 109 -0.81 -3.56 4.39
CA LYS A 109 -0.20 -2.63 5.36
C LYS A 109 -0.48 -1.17 5.00
N LEU A 110 -0.67 -0.88 3.71
CA LEU A 110 -0.89 0.44 3.12
C LEU A 110 -2.35 0.66 2.68
N VAL A 111 -3.29 -0.18 3.13
CA VAL A 111 -4.72 -0.03 2.79
C VAL A 111 -5.49 0.43 4.03
N TRP A 112 -6.23 1.54 3.91
CA TRP A 112 -7.20 2.00 4.90
C TRP A 112 -8.61 1.86 4.36
N LEU A 113 -9.55 1.71 5.28
CA LEU A 113 -10.96 1.53 4.98
C LEU A 113 -11.76 2.56 5.78
N GLU A 114 -12.61 3.29 5.08
CA GLU A 114 -13.58 4.22 5.66
C GLU A 114 -14.97 3.78 5.23
N ARG A 115 -15.89 3.70 6.19
CA ARG A 115 -17.30 3.41 5.94
C ARG A 115 -18.02 4.71 5.70
N ILE A 116 -18.75 4.79 4.60
CA ILE A 116 -19.63 5.90 4.27
C ILE A 116 -21.04 5.32 4.23
N ASP A 117 -21.87 5.76 5.17
CA ASP A 117 -23.28 5.40 5.23
C ASP A 117 -24.09 6.50 4.54
N ASP A 118 -24.62 6.21 3.36
CA ASP A 118 -25.60 7.06 2.67
C ASP A 118 -26.99 6.43 2.81
N ASP A 119 -28.06 7.25 2.77
CA ASP A 119 -29.46 6.85 2.99
C ASP A 119 -29.97 5.68 2.11
N SER A 120 -29.25 5.33 1.04
CA SER A 120 -29.65 4.31 0.06
C SER A 120 -28.61 3.23 -0.24
N SER A 121 -27.40 3.31 0.30
CA SER A 121 -26.34 2.33 0.04
C SER A 121 -25.22 2.34 1.08
N VAL A 122 -24.66 1.16 1.34
CA VAL A 122 -23.42 1.03 2.12
C VAL A 122 -22.23 1.13 1.20
N THR A 123 -21.37 2.12 1.46
CA THR A 123 -20.16 2.37 0.67
C THR A 123 -18.92 2.20 1.54
N ALA A 124 -17.90 1.53 1.01
CA ALA A 124 -16.54 1.64 1.53
C ALA A 124 -15.66 2.47 0.64
N LYS A 125 -14.97 3.42 1.26
CA LYS A 125 -13.82 4.07 0.66
C LYS A 125 -12.55 3.34 1.07
N ILE A 126 -11.83 2.84 0.09
CA ILE A 126 -10.53 2.20 0.23
C ILE A 126 -9.47 3.23 -0.15
N LEU A 127 -8.63 3.57 0.82
CA LEU A 127 -7.53 4.51 0.62
C LEU A 127 -6.23 3.73 0.44
N THR A 128 -5.50 4.04 -0.63
CA THR A 128 -4.20 3.44 -0.94
C THR A 128 -3.19 4.55 -1.28
N PRO A 129 -1.88 4.26 -1.34
CA PRO A 129 -0.86 5.26 -1.66
C PRO A 129 -1.06 5.99 -2.99
N GLU A 130 -1.69 5.35 -3.97
CA GLU A 130 -1.76 5.87 -5.34
C GLU A 130 -3.17 6.13 -5.85
N VAL A 131 -4.16 5.34 -5.40
CA VAL A 131 -5.53 5.38 -5.92
C VAL A 131 -6.52 5.13 -4.80
N ASP A 132 -7.51 6.01 -4.67
CA ASP A 132 -8.66 5.78 -3.81
C ASP A 132 -9.77 5.07 -4.60
N TYR A 133 -10.42 4.10 -3.95
CA TYR A 133 -11.53 3.35 -4.51
C TYR A 133 -12.78 3.49 -3.66
N GLU A 134 -13.94 3.46 -4.30
CA GLU A 134 -15.25 3.45 -3.66
C GLU A 134 -15.98 2.17 -4.06
N LEU A 135 -16.25 1.32 -3.08
CA LEU A 135 -17.00 0.07 -3.24
C LEU A 135 -18.41 0.27 -2.71
N VAL A 136 -19.40 0.18 -3.58
CA VAL A 136 -20.82 0.21 -3.18
C VAL A 136 -21.32 -1.22 -3.09
N PHE A 137 -21.78 -1.64 -1.92
CA PHE A 137 -22.27 -2.99 -1.68
C PHE A 137 -23.75 -3.13 -2.06
N VAL A 138 -24.16 -4.36 -2.38
CA VAL A 138 -25.56 -4.66 -2.68
C VAL A 138 -26.42 -4.57 -1.42
N ASP A 139 -25.89 -5.01 -0.29
CA ASP A 139 -26.58 -5.04 1.00
C ASP A 139 -25.59 -4.99 2.18
N ASP A 140 -26.15 -4.91 3.39
CA ASP A 140 -25.42 -4.96 4.66
C ASP A 140 -24.69 -6.28 4.89
N GLU A 141 -25.16 -7.40 4.32
CA GLU A 141 -24.57 -8.71 4.52
C GLU A 141 -23.23 -8.83 3.78
N ALA A 142 -23.21 -8.43 2.51
CA ALA A 142 -22.01 -8.31 1.69
C ALA A 142 -20.98 -7.38 2.35
N TRP A 143 -21.44 -6.27 2.94
CA TRP A 143 -20.59 -5.38 3.71
C TRP A 143 -19.98 -6.07 4.93
N ARG A 144 -20.78 -6.76 5.75
CA ARG A 144 -20.28 -7.48 6.94
C ARG A 144 -19.30 -8.58 6.56
N GLU A 145 -19.51 -9.27 5.45
CA GLU A 145 -18.57 -10.26 4.93
C GLU A 145 -17.26 -9.60 4.50
N PHE A 146 -17.33 -8.49 3.78
CA PHE A 146 -16.15 -7.71 3.39
C PHE A 146 -15.37 -7.23 4.62
N GLN A 147 -16.06 -6.67 5.62
CA GLN A 147 -15.45 -6.29 6.88
C GLN A 147 -14.79 -7.49 7.55
N THR A 148 -15.43 -8.66 7.57
CA THR A 148 -14.89 -9.90 8.16
C THR A 148 -13.67 -10.42 7.41
N ALA A 149 -13.65 -10.31 6.08
CA ALA A 149 -12.52 -10.66 5.25
C ALA A 149 -11.32 -9.72 5.51
N CYS A 150 -11.57 -8.41 5.53
CA CYS A 150 -10.61 -7.39 5.99
C CYS A 150 -10.26 -7.56 7.48
N GLY A 151 -11.11 -8.27 8.22
CA GLY A 151 -10.98 -8.67 9.61
C GLY A 151 -9.72 -9.47 9.92
N ALA A 152 -9.21 -10.20 8.92
CA ALA A 152 -7.94 -10.90 9.03
C ALA A 152 -6.74 -9.95 9.20
N TRP A 153 -6.91 -8.65 8.95
CA TRP A 153 -5.86 -7.62 8.99
C TRP A 153 -6.09 -6.58 10.12
N ARG A 154 -7.05 -6.87 11.01
CA ARG A 154 -7.82 -5.89 11.81
C ARG A 154 -7.27 -5.56 13.19
N ASP A 155 -5.95 -5.55 13.36
CA ASP A 155 -5.37 -4.78 14.48
C ASP A 155 -5.42 -3.25 14.19
N THR A 156 -6.09 -2.85 13.11
CA THR A 156 -6.07 -1.47 12.58
C THR A 156 -7.40 -0.91 12.06
N ILE A 157 -8.52 -1.61 12.26
CA ILE A 157 -9.87 -1.06 12.05
C ILE A 157 -10.51 -0.89 13.43
N GLU A 158 -10.00 0.05 14.21
CA GLU A 158 -10.94 0.80 15.03
C GLU A 158 -11.78 1.58 14.02
N ALA A 159 -13.11 1.46 14.10
CA ALA A 159 -14.00 2.45 13.54
C ALA A 159 -13.72 3.77 14.26
N SER A 160 -12.62 4.43 13.89
CA SER A 160 -12.24 5.71 14.43
C SER A 160 -13.12 6.73 13.69
N PRO A 161 -14.02 7.43 14.40
CA PRO A 161 -14.96 8.35 13.77
C PRO A 161 -14.26 9.56 13.11
N ASN A 162 -12.97 9.78 13.39
CA ASN A 162 -12.23 10.95 12.93
C ASN A 162 -10.91 10.60 12.24
N LEU A 163 -10.61 11.35 11.18
CA LEU A 163 -9.38 11.30 10.39
C LEU A 163 -8.11 11.53 11.25
N GLU A 164 -8.24 12.23 12.37
CA GLU A 164 -7.11 12.57 13.24
C GLU A 164 -6.66 11.41 14.14
N THR A 165 -7.56 10.49 14.52
CA THR A 165 -7.24 9.37 15.44
C THR A 165 -6.69 8.13 14.71
N ALA A 166 -6.69 8.13 13.37
CA ALA A 166 -6.19 7.01 12.58
C ALA A 166 -4.71 6.68 12.94
N LYS A 167 -4.47 5.44 13.33
CA LYS A 167 -3.13 4.96 13.72
C LYS A 167 -2.16 5.02 12.53
N ARG A 168 -0.98 5.58 12.76
CA ARG A 168 0.12 5.58 11.80
C ARG A 168 0.65 4.16 11.60
N ARG A 169 0.95 3.79 10.36
CA ARG A 169 1.53 2.49 10.00
C ARG A 169 2.89 2.70 9.35
N LYS A 170 3.86 1.85 9.64
CA LYS A 170 5.19 1.90 9.02
C LYS A 170 5.28 0.91 7.87
N ALA A 171 5.68 1.39 6.69
CA ALA A 171 5.86 0.58 5.51
C ALA A 171 6.67 1.33 4.45
N GLU A 172 7.26 0.57 3.53
CA GLU A 172 7.85 1.07 2.29
C GLU A 172 6.83 0.99 1.16
N HIS A 173 6.85 1.95 0.23
CA HIS A 173 6.05 1.94 -1.00
C HIS A 173 6.85 2.49 -2.18
N PHE A 174 6.71 1.84 -3.32
CA PHE A 174 7.24 2.30 -4.61
C PHE A 174 6.08 2.79 -5.45
N PHE A 175 6.11 4.08 -5.76
CA PHE A 175 5.08 4.69 -6.57
C PHE A 175 5.26 4.31 -8.04
N SER A 176 4.17 3.95 -8.70
CA SER A 176 4.15 3.75 -10.15
C SER A 176 4.72 4.98 -10.88
N PRO A 177 5.40 4.81 -12.03
CA PRO A 177 5.75 5.93 -12.91
C PRO A 177 4.54 6.77 -13.33
N TYR A 178 3.35 6.16 -13.31
CA TYR A 178 2.08 6.80 -13.68
C TYR A 178 1.25 7.24 -12.46
N CYS A 179 1.84 7.29 -11.27
CA CYS A 179 1.18 7.81 -10.08
C CYS A 179 0.70 9.25 -10.35
N ARG A 180 -0.57 9.52 -10.05
CA ARG A 180 -1.20 10.82 -10.34
C ARG A 180 -0.89 11.88 -9.30
N SER A 181 -0.44 11.46 -8.11
CA SER A 181 -0.03 12.38 -7.06
C SER A 181 1.15 13.22 -7.56
N VAL A 182 0.98 14.54 -7.51
CA VAL A 182 1.93 15.50 -8.07
C VAL A 182 3.33 15.25 -7.48
N GLY A 183 4.28 14.96 -8.36
CA GLY A 183 5.69 14.76 -8.00
C GLY A 183 6.04 13.41 -7.37
N LEU A 184 5.10 12.48 -7.20
CA LEU A 184 5.37 11.15 -6.62
C LEU A 184 5.56 10.05 -7.67
N GLY A 185 5.35 10.32 -8.97
CA GLY A 185 5.58 9.35 -10.04
C GLY A 185 7.00 8.78 -10.00
N GLY A 186 7.13 7.46 -9.84
CA GLY A 186 8.42 6.77 -9.74
C GLY A 186 9.20 7.04 -8.43
N ALA A 187 8.57 7.65 -7.43
CA ALA A 187 9.18 7.87 -6.13
C ALA A 187 9.21 6.60 -5.26
N HIS A 188 10.04 6.62 -4.23
CA HIS A 188 10.09 5.63 -3.17
C HIS A 188 9.93 6.32 -1.82
N TYR A 189 9.07 5.79 -0.96
CA TYR A 189 8.93 6.26 0.40
C TYR A 189 9.05 5.13 1.40
N ASP A 190 9.92 5.29 2.38
CA ASP A 190 10.02 4.45 3.56
C ASP A 190 9.74 5.28 4.81
N GLY A 191 8.64 4.98 5.49
CA GLY A 191 8.26 5.74 6.66
C GLY A 191 6.89 5.41 7.21
N GLU A 192 6.39 6.37 7.97
CA GLU A 192 5.06 6.34 8.53
C GLU A 192 4.02 6.82 7.50
N TRP A 193 2.84 6.19 7.57
CA TRP A 193 1.71 6.42 6.69
C TRP A 193 0.44 6.58 7.51
N LYS A 194 -0.48 7.39 7.01
CA LYS A 194 -1.79 7.58 7.60
C LYS A 194 -2.81 7.76 6.48
N MET A 195 -3.84 6.93 6.43
CA MET A 195 -4.96 7.05 5.48
C MET A 195 -4.49 7.13 4.02
N GLY A 196 -3.54 6.27 3.63
CA GLY A 196 -2.98 6.24 2.27
C GLY A 196 -1.94 7.33 1.99
N ARG A 197 -1.67 8.24 2.93
CA ARG A 197 -0.79 9.40 2.71
C ARG A 197 0.50 9.33 3.51
N LEU A 198 1.54 10.00 3.01
CA LEU A 198 2.80 10.19 3.75
C LEU A 198 2.53 10.99 5.02
N HIS A 199 2.91 10.46 6.18
CA HIS A 199 2.58 11.10 7.46
C HIS A 199 3.51 10.68 8.57
N GLY A 200 3.93 11.58 9.46
CA GLY A 200 4.87 11.26 10.53
C GLY A 200 6.31 11.19 10.02
N ARG A 201 7.14 10.30 10.58
CA ARG A 201 8.57 10.24 10.19
C ARG A 201 8.78 9.35 8.96
N GLY A 202 9.56 9.82 7.99
CA GLY A 202 9.91 9.04 6.81
C GLY A 202 11.08 9.59 6.00
N THR A 203 11.39 8.88 4.93
CA THR A 203 12.33 9.27 3.88
C THR A 203 11.65 9.11 2.53
N LEU A 204 11.44 10.23 1.84
CA LEU A 204 10.91 10.29 0.48
C LEU A 204 12.07 10.49 -0.48
N THR A 205 12.23 9.58 -1.44
CA THR A 205 13.14 9.76 -2.56
C THR A 205 12.36 9.88 -3.86
N LEU A 206 12.54 11.00 -4.55
CA LEU A 206 11.89 11.28 -5.82
C LEU A 206 12.66 10.67 -7.00
N ALA A 207 11.97 10.49 -8.13
CA ALA A 207 12.57 9.96 -9.36
C ALA A 207 13.78 10.78 -9.87
N ASN A 208 13.83 12.08 -9.56
CA ASN A 208 14.94 12.97 -9.89
C ASN A 208 16.14 12.87 -8.92
N GLY A 209 16.10 11.94 -7.96
CA GLY A 209 17.16 11.73 -6.97
C GLY A 209 17.12 12.69 -5.78
N LYS A 210 16.16 13.63 -5.70
CA LYS A 210 15.95 14.46 -4.52
C LYS A 210 15.47 13.59 -3.36
N ILE A 211 16.11 13.75 -2.20
CA ILE A 211 15.78 13.00 -0.99
C ILE A 211 15.29 13.99 0.08
N THR A 212 14.14 13.71 0.68
CA THR A 212 13.61 14.45 1.81
C THR A 212 13.44 13.49 2.99
N LYS A 213 14.15 13.75 4.09
CA LYS A 213 14.09 12.96 5.32
C LYS A 213 13.61 13.82 6.47
N GLY A 214 12.61 13.35 7.20
CA GLY A 214 12.10 14.09 8.34
C GLY A 214 10.63 13.79 8.59
N TRP A 215 9.89 14.83 8.88
CA TRP A 215 8.48 14.76 9.22
C TRP A 215 7.60 15.12 8.01
N PHE A 216 6.51 14.38 7.84
CA PHE A 216 5.54 14.52 6.77
C PHE A 216 4.14 14.69 7.37
N ARG A 217 3.29 15.42 6.67
CA ARG A 217 1.87 15.54 7.01
C ARG A 217 1.08 15.65 5.71
N ASN A 218 0.26 14.65 5.41
CA ASN A 218 -0.62 14.63 4.23
C ASN A 218 0.18 14.86 2.93
N ASP A 219 1.17 14.00 2.69
CA ASP A 219 2.00 13.98 1.47
C ASP A 219 3.04 15.10 1.35
N VAL A 220 3.05 16.09 2.26
CA VAL A 220 4.02 17.19 2.24
C VAL A 220 4.98 17.15 3.44
N ALA A 221 6.19 17.67 3.24
CA ALA A 221 7.15 17.88 4.32
C ALA A 221 6.60 18.89 5.35
N HIS A 222 6.74 18.58 6.63
CA HIS A 222 6.21 19.40 7.71
C HIS A 222 7.04 19.24 8.98
N GLY A 223 7.40 20.31 9.66
CA GLY A 223 8.34 20.27 10.77
C GLY A 223 9.79 20.13 10.30
N PHE A 224 10.67 19.62 11.17
CA PHE A 224 12.09 19.54 10.84
C PHE A 224 12.38 18.47 9.77
N CYS A 225 12.99 18.88 8.66
CA CYS A 225 13.40 18.02 7.56
C CYS A 225 14.81 18.35 7.08
N ILE A 226 15.44 17.32 6.50
CA ILE A 226 16.70 17.38 5.79
C ILE A 226 16.39 17.07 4.33
N VAL A 227 16.68 18.02 3.44
CA VAL A 227 16.54 17.87 2.00
C VAL A 227 17.92 17.75 1.39
N MET A 228 18.12 16.73 0.56
CA MET A 228 19.34 16.48 -0.20
C MET A 228 19.01 16.57 -1.68
N GLN A 229 19.64 17.51 -2.37
CA GLN A 229 19.47 17.75 -3.79
C GLN A 229 20.74 17.31 -4.53
N PRO A 230 20.68 16.36 -5.47
CA PRO A 230 21.86 15.94 -6.22
C PRO A 230 22.31 17.06 -7.17
N LYS A 231 23.64 17.30 -7.27
CA LYS A 231 24.20 18.30 -8.21
C LYS A 231 24.05 17.91 -9.68
N SER A 232 24.08 16.62 -9.97
CA SER A 232 23.78 16.05 -11.28
C SER A 232 22.80 14.90 -11.08
N VAL A 233 21.75 14.83 -11.90
CA VAL A 233 20.95 13.61 -11.98
C VAL A 233 21.91 12.49 -12.42
N PRO A 234 22.07 11.40 -11.66
CA PRO A 234 22.97 10.32 -12.05
C PRO A 234 22.61 9.85 -13.47
N SER A 235 23.59 9.85 -14.37
CA SER A 235 23.41 9.42 -15.77
C SER A 235 23.08 7.94 -15.91
N ASN A 236 23.20 7.17 -14.83
CA ASN A 236 22.82 5.77 -14.80
C ASN A 236 21.30 5.62 -14.61
N ASN A 237 20.66 5.39 -15.75
CA ASN A 237 19.36 4.72 -15.96
C ASN A 237 18.09 5.52 -15.63
N VAL A 238 17.54 6.10 -16.71
CA VAL A 238 16.19 6.63 -16.86
C VAL A 238 15.06 5.59 -16.57
N PHE A 239 15.38 4.34 -16.24
CA PHE A 239 14.40 3.30 -15.88
C PHE A 239 14.81 2.33 -14.76
N SER A 240 15.98 2.52 -14.12
CA SER A 240 16.35 1.66 -12.99
C SER A 240 15.83 2.27 -11.69
N VAL A 241 14.57 1.94 -11.39
CA VAL A 241 13.92 2.12 -10.09
C VAL A 241 14.60 1.20 -9.06
N PHE A 242 15.89 1.40 -8.82
CA PHE A 242 16.65 0.68 -7.80
C PHE A 242 17.23 1.68 -6.80
N TYR A 243 16.54 1.74 -5.66
CA TYR A 243 17.01 2.16 -4.34
C TYR A 243 18.03 3.29 -4.33
N TYR A 244 17.55 4.53 -4.42
CA TYR A 244 18.25 5.61 -3.73
C TYR A 244 18.15 5.34 -2.22
N GLN A 245 19.10 4.59 -1.69
CA GLN A 245 19.33 4.57 -0.24
C GLN A 245 19.74 5.99 0.17
N THR A 246 19.48 6.34 1.43
CA THR A 246 20.03 7.61 1.94
C THR A 246 21.54 7.57 1.70
N PRO A 247 22.12 8.57 0.99
CA PRO A 247 23.53 8.53 0.64
C PRO A 247 24.35 8.35 1.90
N SER A 248 25.38 7.53 1.81
CA SER A 248 26.37 7.41 2.88
C SER A 248 27.00 8.79 3.19
N ALA A 249 27.65 8.93 4.35
CA ALA A 249 28.30 10.19 4.71
C ALA A 249 29.26 10.68 3.60
N ASP A 250 29.98 9.75 2.96
CA ASP A 250 30.91 10.04 1.86
C ASP A 250 30.19 10.42 0.56
N GLU A 251 29.08 9.77 0.20
CA GLU A 251 28.28 10.11 -0.99
C GLU A 251 27.51 11.43 -0.83
N SER A 252 27.23 11.83 0.42
CA SER A 252 26.53 13.08 0.72
C SER A 252 27.28 14.30 0.18
N ILE A 253 28.59 14.19 -0.10
CA ILE A 253 29.38 15.24 -0.73
C ILE A 253 28.88 15.62 -2.14
N ASN A 254 28.12 14.74 -2.80
CA ASN A 254 27.54 14.99 -4.12
C ASN A 254 26.15 15.65 -4.07
N TYR A 255 25.65 15.92 -2.85
CA TYR A 255 24.37 16.56 -2.60
C TYR A 255 24.53 17.91 -1.94
N ASP A 256 23.73 18.88 -2.37
CA ASP A 256 23.43 20.06 -1.58
C ASP A 256 22.45 19.66 -0.46
N VAL A 257 22.79 19.95 0.78
CA VAL A 257 22.04 19.56 1.97
C VAL A 257 21.46 20.79 2.64
N PHE A 258 20.14 20.81 2.76
CA PHE A 258 19.36 21.85 3.42
C PHE A 258 18.69 21.26 4.65
N ARG A 259 18.92 21.84 5.83
CA ARG A 259 18.25 21.45 7.08
C ARG A 259 17.38 22.60 7.54
N GLY A 260 16.12 22.31 7.85
CA GLY A 260 15.22 23.37 8.28
C GLY A 260 13.85 22.88 8.69
N VAL A 261 13.01 23.83 9.09
CA VAL A 261 11.61 23.61 9.43
C VAL A 261 10.76 23.89 8.20
N PHE A 262 9.96 22.91 7.82
CA PHE A 262 9.03 22.98 6.70
C PHE A 262 7.60 23.18 7.19
N GLU A 263 6.82 23.92 6.44
CA GLU A 263 5.39 24.09 6.67
C GLU A 263 4.66 23.98 5.35
N ASN A 264 3.68 23.06 5.27
CA ASN A 264 2.93 22.77 4.06
C ASN A 264 3.79 22.46 2.82
N GLY A 265 4.94 21.81 3.02
CA GLY A 265 5.88 21.45 1.94
C GLY A 265 6.90 22.53 1.59
N GLU A 266 6.79 23.73 2.16
CA GLU A 266 7.70 24.85 1.91
C GLU A 266 8.69 25.02 3.06
N LEU A 267 9.92 25.43 2.75
CA LEU A 267 10.93 25.71 3.77
C LEU A 267 10.58 27.04 4.47
N ASN A 268 10.13 26.96 5.72
CA ASN A 268 9.78 28.14 6.52
C ASN A 268 11.01 28.70 7.26
N SER A 269 11.89 27.84 7.76
CA SER A 269 13.12 28.27 8.48
C SER A 269 14.32 27.41 8.11
N LEU A 270 15.38 28.04 7.58
CA LEU A 270 16.65 27.37 7.29
C LEU A 270 17.55 27.40 8.53
N THR A 271 17.99 26.22 8.97
CA THR A 271 18.89 26.06 10.13
C THR A 271 20.34 25.85 9.70
N GLN A 272 20.55 25.10 8.61
CA GLN A 272 21.88 24.81 8.10
C GLN A 272 21.80 24.51 6.62
N ILE A 273 22.81 24.98 5.89
CA ILE A 273 23.05 24.62 4.50
C ILE A 273 24.48 24.10 4.37
N ARG A 274 24.66 23.08 3.54
CA ARG A 274 25.97 22.59 3.10
C ARG A 274 25.89 22.35 1.60
N TYR A 275 26.75 23.00 0.83
CA TYR A 275 26.79 22.74 -0.60
C TYR A 275 27.62 21.49 -0.89
N ALA A 276 27.30 20.80 -1.98
CA ALA A 276 28.07 19.65 -2.39
C ALA A 276 29.52 20.05 -2.70
N GLY A 277 30.47 19.17 -2.36
CA GLY A 277 31.91 19.46 -2.43
C GLY A 277 32.47 20.17 -1.19
N GLU A 278 31.63 20.76 -0.33
CA GLU A 278 32.08 21.30 0.95
C GLU A 278 32.22 20.17 1.97
N ARG A 279 33.43 19.94 2.47
CA ARG A 279 33.66 19.09 3.65
C ARG A 279 33.09 19.79 4.88
N GLU A 280 32.36 19.06 5.72
CA GLU A 280 31.89 19.55 7.01
C GLU A 280 33.08 20.12 7.79
N ARG A 281 33.11 21.43 8.03
CA ARG A 281 34.04 22.00 9.02
C ARG A 281 33.56 21.49 10.37
N GLN A 282 34.27 20.53 10.95
CA GLN A 282 34.08 20.19 12.35
C GLN A 282 34.41 21.45 13.17
N SER A 283 33.38 22.16 13.62
CA SER A 283 33.53 23.09 14.72
C SER A 283 33.72 22.26 15.98
N GLY A 284 34.98 21.94 16.28
CA GLY A 284 35.37 21.37 17.57
C GLY A 284 35.24 22.41 18.69
N PRO A 285 35.05 21.95 19.94
CA PRO A 285 34.92 22.81 21.12
C PRO A 285 36.20 23.60 21.40
#